data_AF-A0A6P0XU75-F1
#
_entry.id   AF-A0A6P0XU75-F1
#
_cell.length_a   1.000
_cell.length_b   1.000
_cell.length_c   1.000
_cell.angle_alpha   90.00
_cell.angle_beta   90.00
_cell.angle_gamma   90.00
#
_symmetry.space_group_name_H-M   'P 1'
#
loop_
_entity.id
_entity.type
_entity.pdbx_description
1 polymer ?
#
loop_
_entity_poly.entity_id
_entity_poly.type
_entity_poly.pdbx_seq_one_letter_code
_entity_poly.pdbx_strand_id
1 'polypeptide(L)' 'PSIAGVDFTLVQGLSDSARAMLCGYSGKDLGTWNSFTRTNTKSSLLSHLTNI' A
#
# COMPACT_ATOMS: atom_id res chain seq x y z
N PRO A 1 -7.43 -12.89 2.73
CA PRO A 1 -6.51 -12.22 3.69
C PRO A 1 -6.81 -10.72 3.72
N SER A 2 -6.56 -9.99 4.82
CA SER A 2 -6.65 -8.53 4.87
C SER A 2 -5.24 -7.93 4.80
N ILE A 3 -5.12 -6.75 4.19
CA ILE A 3 -3.87 -5.97 4.12
C ILE A 3 -3.94 -4.70 4.97
N ALA A 4 -4.91 -4.61 5.88
CA ALA A 4 -5.15 -3.44 6.71
C ALA A 4 -3.89 -3.07 7.54
N GLY A 5 -3.37 -1.86 7.32
CA GLY A 5 -2.20 -1.33 8.04
C GLY A 5 -0.86 -1.87 7.55
N VAL A 6 -0.83 -2.65 6.47
CA VAL A 6 0.44 -3.10 5.87
C VAL A 6 1.17 -1.90 5.27
N ASP A 7 2.48 -1.80 5.53
CA ASP A 7 3.34 -0.76 4.95
C ASP A 7 4.17 -1.33 3.79
N PHE A 8 3.98 -0.77 2.61
CA PHE A 8 4.69 -1.14 1.38
C PHE A 8 5.90 -0.24 1.06
N THR A 9 6.24 0.72 1.92
CA THR A 9 7.28 1.73 1.65
C THR A 9 8.65 1.11 1.33
N LEU A 10 8.98 -0.04 1.93
CA LEU A 10 10.27 -0.72 1.71
C LEU A 10 10.18 -1.94 0.78
N VAL A 11 9.02 -2.20 0.17
CA VAL A 11 8.85 -3.33 -0.74
C VAL A 11 9.58 -3.07 -2.05
N GLN A 12 10.44 -4.00 -2.45
CA GLN A 12 11.18 -3.97 -3.70
C GLN A 12 10.63 -4.99 -4.69
N GLY A 13 10.76 -4.71 -5.99
CA GLY A 13 10.36 -5.66 -7.05
C GLY A 13 8.85 -5.88 -7.17
N LEU A 14 8.03 -4.99 -6.60
CA LEU A 14 6.57 -5.07 -6.77
C LEU A 14 6.20 -4.72 -8.22
N SER A 15 5.77 -5.74 -8.97
CA SER A 15 5.31 -5.55 -10.35
C SER A 15 4.04 -4.70 -10.42
N ASP A 16 3.81 -4.06 -11.57
CA ASP A 16 2.61 -3.24 -11.78
C ASP A 16 1.33 -4.06 -11.72
N SER A 17 1.36 -5.32 -12.17
CA SER A 17 0.22 -6.25 -12.05
C SER A 17 -0.09 -6.60 -10.60
N ALA A 18 0.93 -6.85 -9.77
CA ALA A 18 0.75 -7.09 -8.34
C ALA A 18 0.23 -5.83 -7.63
N ARG A 19 0.73 -4.65 -8.01
CA ARG A 19 0.25 -3.36 -7.48
C ARG A 19 -1.21 -3.11 -7.85
N ALA A 20 -1.61 -3.36 -9.09
CA ALA A 20 -3.00 -3.24 -9.52
C ALA A 20 -3.93 -4.17 -8.74
N MET A 21 -3.50 -5.41 -8.49
CA MET A 21 -4.22 -6.37 -7.65
C MET A 21 -4.36 -5.87 -6.20
N LEU A 22 -3.29 -5.33 -5.61
CA LEU A 22 -3.30 -4.78 -4.25
C LEU A 22 -4.20 -3.54 -4.12
N CYS A 23 -4.23 -2.68 -5.15
CA CYS A 23 -5.14 -1.54 -5.22
C CYS A 23 -6.62 -1.95 -5.32
N GLY A 24 -6.93 -3.21 -5.65
CA GLY A 24 -8.28 -3.75 -5.69
C GLY A 24 -8.88 -4.13 -4.33
N TYR A 25 -8.11 -4.04 -3.24
CA TYR A 25 -8.61 -4.30 -1.89
C TYR A 25 -9.64 -3.25 -1.44
N SER A 26 -10.41 -3.60 -0.40
CA SER A 26 -11.47 -2.73 0.10
C SER A 26 -10.92 -1.38 0.59
N GLY A 27 -11.73 -0.33 0.46
CA GLY A 27 -11.36 1.00 0.99
C GLY A 27 -11.03 0.99 2.48
N LYS A 28 -11.63 0.08 3.25
CA LYS A 28 -11.30 -0.14 4.67
C LYS A 28 -9.87 -0.66 4.85
N ASP A 29 -9.48 -1.70 4.12
CA ASP A 29 -8.12 -2.25 4.21
C ASP A 29 -7.08 -1.25 3.69
N LEU A 30 -7.38 -0.57 2.58
CA LEU A 30 -6.51 0.41 1.97
C LEU A 30 -6.34 1.68 2.81
N GLY A 31 -7.40 2.12 3.49
CA GLY A 31 -7.42 3.32 4.33
C GLY A 31 -6.98 3.06 5.77
N THR A 32 -6.70 1.82 6.15
CA THR A 32 -6.28 1.52 7.53
C THR A 32 -4.94 2.17 7.83
N TRP A 33 -4.91 2.93 8.93
CA TRP A 33 -3.74 3.64 9.41
C TRP A 33 -2.77 2.71 10.13
N ASN A 34 -1.48 2.83 9.82
CA ASN A 34 -0.38 2.21 10.54
C ASN A 34 0.30 3.26 11.43
N SER A 35 0.18 3.11 12.75
CA SER A 35 0.74 4.05 13.72
C SER A 35 2.27 4.02 13.81
N PHE A 36 2.92 2.92 13.44
CA PHE A 36 4.38 2.77 13.49
C PHE A 36 5.04 3.54 12.35
N THR A 37 4.46 3.46 11.16
CA THR A 37 5.01 4.03 9.93
C THR A 37 4.31 5.34 9.53
N ARG A 38 3.29 5.74 10.29
CA ARG A 38 2.51 6.99 10.14
C ARG A 38 2.00 7.19 8.72
N THR A 39 1.52 6.11 8.12
CA THR A 39 0.93 6.10 6.78
C THR A 39 -0.25 5.12 6.76
N ASN A 40 -1.05 5.17 5.71
CA ASN A 40 -2.05 4.13 5.45
C ASN A 40 -1.56 3.16 4.36
N THR A 41 -2.22 2.01 4.27
CA THR A 41 -1.87 0.95 3.31
C THR A 41 -1.79 1.47 1.87
N LYS A 42 -2.74 2.32 1.45
CA LYS A 42 -2.77 2.88 0.10
C LYS A 42 -1.61 3.83 -0.15
N SER A 43 -1.34 4.75 0.77
CA SER A 43 -0.28 5.75 0.66
C SER A 43 1.09 5.08 0.57
N SER A 44 1.36 4.06 1.40
CA SER A 44 2.61 3.31 1.29
C SER A 44 2.72 2.51 -0.02
N LEU A 45 1.62 1.90 -0.49
CA LEU A 45 1.57 1.15 -1.75
C LEU A 45 1.86 2.02 -2.97
N LEU A 46 1.48 3.29 -2.92
CA LEU A 46 1.66 4.27 -4.00
C LEU A 46 2.88 5.18 -3.81
N SER A 47 3.60 5.07 -2.69
CA SER A 47 4.71 5.98 -2.32
C SER A 47 5.84 6.08 -3.34
N HIS A 48 6.02 5.03 -4.16
CA HIS A 48 7.05 4.96 -5.20
C HIS A 48 6.62 5.59 -6.54
N LEU A 49 5.35 5.99 -6.68
CA LEU A 49 4.79 6.50 -7.94
C LEU A 49 4.96 8.02 -8.13
N THR A 50 5.44 8.75 -7.11
CA THR A 50 5.62 10.21 -7.16
C THR A 50 7.01 10.68 -7.62
N ASN A 51 7.87 9.79 -8.12
CA ASN A 51 9.13 10.18 -8.78
C ASN A 51 8.94 10.49 -10.28
N ILE A 52 7.90 11.26 -10.62
CA ILE A 52 7.66 11.80 -11.97
C ILE A 52 7.54 13.32 -11.88
#